data_AF-A0A418X025-F1
#
_entry.id   AF-A0A418X025-F1
#
_cell.length_a   1.000
_cell.length_b   1.000
_cell.length_c   1.000
_cell.angle_alpha   90.00
_cell.angle_beta   90.00
_cell.angle_gamma   90.00
#
_symmetry.space_group_name_H-M   'P 1'
#
loop_
_entity.id
_entity.type
_entity.pdbx_description
1 polymer ?
#
loop_
_entity_poly.entity_id
_entity_poly.type
_entity_poly.pdbx_seq_one_letter_code
_entity_poly.pdbx_strand_id
1 'polypeptide(L)'
;MAKSHEAYAHGVNPAWGWGSGPILTNGVNFPSDYPSPHFVPWGVAATATTGSPARNVRVQIRKVILDIKRNGTWSRVAYNTTDSQVVGTLYTNYQTNTTAPANVRKHGADGISVRLPDTGGSFHFYTANRIPVAFGAQEIITRLEARLIVDDAAKPDDRASARLLVNSGGDIWRSATQTWNGSGSNVESAIGRFKFASNDWQTFTSHTLTNSAEINDYLARESALSPR
;
A
#
# COMPACT_ATOMS: atom_id res chain seq x y z
N MET A 1 -1.95 6.79 14.10
CA MET A 1 -2.95 6.45 13.08
C MET A 1 -4.29 6.18 13.75
N ALA A 2 -5.23 7.13 13.82
CA ALA A 2 -6.45 6.98 14.64
C ALA A 2 -7.78 7.26 13.93
N LYS A 3 -7.77 7.71 12.67
CA LYS A 3 -9.00 8.00 11.93
C LYS A 3 -9.52 6.75 11.21
N SER A 4 -10.80 6.43 11.38
CA SER A 4 -11.52 5.36 10.66
C SER A 4 -11.44 5.55 9.15
N HIS A 5 -11.51 4.47 8.37
CA HIS A 5 -11.54 4.50 6.91
C HIS A 5 -12.63 5.45 6.36
N GLU A 6 -12.42 6.02 5.17
CA GLU A 6 -13.46 6.87 4.52
C GLU A 6 -14.65 6.04 4.00
N ALA A 7 -14.41 4.76 3.71
CA ALA A 7 -15.43 3.74 3.49
C ALA A 7 -14.80 2.35 3.64
N TYR A 8 -15.64 1.30 3.72
CA TYR A 8 -15.17 -0.07 3.68
C TYR A 8 -14.75 -0.47 2.26
N ALA A 9 -13.69 -1.27 2.17
CA ALA A 9 -13.14 -1.78 0.91
C ALA A 9 -13.76 -3.11 0.53
N HIS A 10 -14.11 -3.28 -0.75
CA HIS A 10 -14.59 -4.55 -1.29
C HIS A 10 -13.57 -5.67 -1.07
N GLY A 11 -14.04 -6.86 -0.68
CA GLY A 11 -13.20 -8.01 -0.36
C GLY A 11 -12.63 -8.02 1.06
N VAL A 12 -12.66 -6.90 1.78
CA VAL A 12 -12.15 -6.80 3.16
C VAL A 12 -13.30 -6.91 4.15
N ASN A 13 -13.23 -7.88 5.08
CA ASN A 13 -14.26 -8.02 6.11
C ASN A 13 -14.14 -6.88 7.13
N PRO A 14 -15.19 -6.05 7.34
CA PRO A 14 -15.15 -4.95 8.31
C PRO A 14 -14.93 -5.40 9.76
N ALA A 15 -15.22 -6.66 10.09
CA ALA A 15 -14.97 -7.24 11.41
C ALA A 15 -13.48 -7.52 11.69
N TRP A 16 -12.62 -7.49 10.67
CA TRP A 16 -11.17 -7.58 10.86
C TRP A 16 -10.62 -6.27 11.42
N GLY A 17 -9.54 -6.35 12.20
CA GLY A 17 -8.91 -5.18 12.81
C GLY A 17 -8.56 -4.07 11.81
N TRP A 18 -8.02 -4.46 10.64
CA TRP A 18 -7.70 -3.51 9.55
C TRP A 18 -8.89 -3.21 8.62
N GLY A 19 -10.01 -3.90 8.77
CA GLY A 19 -11.20 -3.74 7.93
C GLY A 19 -12.01 -2.48 8.22
N SER A 20 -11.89 -1.93 9.43
CA SER A 20 -12.64 -0.75 9.89
C SER A 20 -11.78 0.48 10.16
N GLY A 21 -10.47 0.31 10.33
CA GLY A 21 -9.53 1.40 10.51
C GLY A 21 -8.08 0.99 10.23
N PRO A 22 -7.14 1.95 10.27
CA PRO A 22 -5.73 1.62 10.26
C PRO A 22 -5.37 0.79 11.49
N ILE A 23 -4.37 -0.07 11.37
CA ILE A 23 -3.87 -0.89 12.48
C ILE A 23 -2.35 -0.83 12.52
N LEU A 24 -1.82 -0.84 13.75
CA LEU A 24 -0.41 -1.08 14.03
C LEU A 24 -0.33 -2.46 14.68
N THR A 25 0.31 -3.40 14.00
CA THR A 25 0.50 -4.78 14.47
C THR A 25 1.92 -4.93 14.99
N ASN A 26 2.83 -5.58 14.26
CA ASN A 26 4.18 -5.76 14.78
C ASN A 26 5.00 -4.46 14.75
N GLY A 27 4.64 -3.51 13.89
CA GLY A 27 5.35 -2.23 13.76
C GLY A 27 6.84 -2.45 13.51
N VAL A 28 7.67 -2.02 14.47
CA VAL A 28 9.13 -2.17 14.44
C VAL A 28 9.64 -3.45 15.11
N ASN A 29 8.77 -4.22 15.76
CA ASN A 29 9.11 -5.43 16.51
C ASN A 29 9.17 -6.63 15.56
N PHE A 30 10.31 -6.76 14.87
CA PHE A 30 10.51 -7.87 13.94
C PHE A 30 10.67 -9.18 14.72
N PRO A 31 10.07 -10.31 14.29
CA PRO A 31 10.21 -11.58 14.98
C PRO A 31 11.69 -12.00 15.05
N SER A 32 12.17 -12.36 16.24
CA SER A 32 13.58 -12.67 16.48
C SER A 32 14.06 -13.94 15.77
N ASP A 33 13.14 -14.81 15.37
CA ASP A 33 13.42 -16.04 14.62
C ASP A 33 13.50 -15.81 13.10
N TYR A 34 13.42 -14.56 12.62
CA TYR A 34 13.58 -14.23 11.22
C TYR A 34 15.08 -14.04 10.93
N PRO A 35 15.76 -14.98 10.25
CA PRO A 35 17.21 -14.95 10.13
C PRO A 35 17.73 -13.80 9.25
N SER A 36 16.89 -13.32 8.32
CA SER A 36 17.22 -12.24 7.40
C SER A 36 15.94 -11.44 7.10
N PRO A 37 15.48 -10.57 8.01
CA PRO A 37 14.21 -9.89 7.83
C PRO A 37 14.25 -9.01 6.58
N HIS A 38 13.18 -9.12 5.80
CA HIS A 38 12.93 -8.24 4.66
C HIS A 38 11.60 -7.55 4.86
N PHE A 39 11.42 -6.39 4.25
CA PHE A 39 10.19 -5.64 4.28
C PHE A 39 9.59 -5.58 2.89
N VAL A 40 8.28 -5.73 2.81
CA VAL A 40 7.52 -5.56 1.56
C VAL A 40 6.53 -4.43 1.80
N PRO A 41 6.84 -3.22 1.30
CA PRO A 41 5.87 -2.14 1.24
C PRO A 41 4.77 -2.49 0.23
N TRP A 42 3.52 -2.30 0.62
CA TRP A 42 2.38 -2.66 -0.20
C TRP A 42 1.25 -1.64 -0.10
N GLY A 43 0.23 -1.80 -0.94
CA GLY A 43 -1.03 -1.06 -0.86
C GLY A 43 -2.17 -1.84 -1.49
N VAL A 44 -3.40 -1.38 -1.24
CA VAL A 44 -4.60 -1.92 -1.85
C VAL A 44 -5.36 -0.78 -2.54
N ALA A 45 -5.71 -0.98 -3.81
CA ALA A 45 -6.70 -0.18 -4.52
C ALA A 45 -8.00 -0.98 -4.60
N ALA A 46 -9.10 -0.46 -4.06
CA ALA A 46 -10.35 -1.21 -3.95
C ALA A 46 -11.58 -0.37 -4.31
N THR A 47 -12.63 -1.02 -4.80
CA THR A 47 -13.95 -0.39 -4.89
C THR A 47 -14.53 -0.29 -3.47
N ALA A 48 -15.20 0.82 -3.13
CA ALA A 48 -15.97 0.86 -1.89
C ALA A 48 -17.04 -0.23 -1.86
N THR A 49 -17.40 -0.75 -0.68
CA THR A 49 -18.46 -1.78 -0.56
C THR A 49 -19.83 -1.30 -1.02
N THR A 50 -20.06 0.02 -1.05
CA THR A 50 -21.26 0.64 -1.64
C THR A 50 -21.26 0.64 -3.17
N GLY A 51 -20.22 0.09 -3.80
CA GLY A 51 -19.99 0.17 -5.24
C GLY A 51 -19.44 1.52 -5.69
N SER A 52 -19.17 1.61 -6.98
CA SER A 52 -18.79 2.83 -7.69
C SER A 52 -19.65 2.95 -8.94
N PRO A 53 -20.25 4.12 -9.25
CA PRO A 53 -20.97 4.34 -10.51
C PRO A 53 -20.03 4.58 -11.70
N ALA A 54 -18.80 5.05 -11.48
CA ALA A 54 -17.83 5.26 -12.55
C ALA A 54 -17.45 3.94 -13.25
N ARG A 55 -17.37 3.97 -14.58
CA ARG A 55 -17.08 2.88 -15.50
C ARG A 55 -15.93 3.22 -16.44
N ASN A 56 -15.37 4.42 -16.45
CA ASN A 56 -14.25 4.78 -17.31
C ASN A 56 -13.03 5.28 -16.51
N VAL A 57 -12.71 4.57 -15.44
CA VAL A 57 -11.72 5.02 -14.45
C VAL A 57 -10.69 3.93 -14.12
N ARG A 58 -9.46 4.38 -13.87
CA ARG A 58 -8.38 3.59 -13.27
C ARG A 58 -7.83 4.29 -12.04
N VAL A 59 -7.25 3.51 -11.14
CA VAL A 59 -6.35 4.02 -10.09
C VAL A 59 -4.93 3.94 -10.62
N GLN A 60 -4.28 5.08 -10.83
CA GLN A 60 -2.84 5.16 -11.11
C GLN A 60 -2.06 5.21 -9.80
N ILE A 61 -0.96 4.48 -9.73
CA ILE A 61 -0.13 4.26 -8.54
C ILE A 61 1.34 4.45 -8.93
N ARG A 62 2.09 5.19 -8.12
CA ARG A 62 3.54 5.34 -8.27
C ARG A 62 4.25 5.55 -6.93
N LYS A 63 5.59 5.54 -6.97
CA LYS A 63 6.45 5.88 -5.83
C LYS A 63 6.11 5.07 -4.58
N VAL A 64 6.20 3.74 -4.67
CA VAL A 64 6.09 2.89 -3.48
C VAL A 64 7.42 2.97 -2.73
N ILE A 65 7.38 3.53 -1.53
CA ILE A 65 8.55 3.97 -0.78
C ILE A 65 8.54 3.39 0.62
N LEU A 66 9.73 3.05 1.09
CA LEU A 66 10.01 2.62 2.45
C LEU A 66 11.05 3.54 3.06
N ASP A 67 10.66 4.25 4.11
CA ASP A 67 11.55 5.07 4.92
C ASP A 67 11.64 4.44 6.33
N ILE A 68 12.87 4.29 6.82
CA ILE A 68 13.17 3.68 8.12
C ILE A 68 14.09 4.59 8.91
N LYS A 69 13.75 4.79 10.18
CA LYS A 69 14.64 5.40 11.17
C LYS A 69 15.33 4.34 11.99
N ARG A 70 16.65 4.42 12.09
CA ARG A 70 17.46 3.57 12.96
C ARG A 70 18.62 4.37 13.51
N ASN A 71 18.95 4.16 14.78
CA ASN A 71 20.02 4.89 15.48
C ASN A 71 19.88 6.42 15.33
N GLY A 72 18.65 6.94 15.40
CA GLY A 72 18.31 8.35 15.27
C GLY A 72 18.34 8.89 13.84
N THR A 73 18.67 8.07 12.84
CA THR A 73 18.87 8.51 11.45
C THR A 73 17.83 7.91 10.51
N TRP A 74 17.21 8.78 9.71
CA TRP A 74 16.30 8.38 8.64
C TRP A 74 17.06 7.92 7.39
N SER A 75 16.54 6.88 6.75
CA SER A 75 17.01 6.39 5.46
C SER A 75 15.85 5.95 4.60
N ARG A 76 15.94 6.25 3.30
CA ARG A 76 15.05 5.68 2.30
C ARG A 76 15.64 4.38 1.77
N VAL A 77 14.98 3.28 2.10
CA VAL A 77 15.46 1.93 1.82
C VAL A 77 14.80 1.35 0.58
N ALA A 78 13.61 1.85 0.21
CA ALA A 78 12.98 1.55 -1.08
C ALA A 78 12.45 2.82 -1.73
N TYR A 79 12.63 2.92 -3.05
CA TYR A 79 12.10 4.01 -3.87
C TYR A 79 11.73 3.50 -5.25
N ASN A 80 10.55 2.87 -5.32
CA ASN A 80 10.10 2.22 -6.54
C ASN A 80 9.31 3.22 -7.38
N THR A 81 10.01 3.80 -8.36
CA THR A 81 9.45 4.83 -9.25
C THR A 81 9.08 4.31 -10.63
N THR A 82 9.49 3.10 -11.01
CA THR A 82 9.14 2.54 -12.33
C THR A 82 8.08 1.45 -12.21
N ASP A 83 7.30 1.28 -13.28
CA ASP A 83 6.23 0.29 -13.36
C ASP A 83 6.69 -1.16 -13.09
N SER A 84 7.92 -1.50 -13.47
CA SER A 84 8.51 -2.83 -13.32
C SER A 84 8.77 -3.21 -11.86
N GLN A 85 8.79 -2.22 -10.97
CA GLN A 85 9.07 -2.39 -9.55
C GLN A 85 7.81 -2.55 -8.70
N VAL A 86 6.62 -2.47 -9.32
CA VAL A 86 5.33 -2.65 -8.65
C VAL A 86 4.56 -3.77 -9.35
N VAL A 87 4.23 -4.80 -8.60
CA VAL A 87 3.43 -5.94 -9.07
C VAL A 87 2.21 -6.10 -8.18
N GLY A 88 1.26 -6.92 -8.59
CA GLY A 88 0.08 -7.17 -7.78
C GLY A 88 -0.90 -8.12 -8.43
N THR A 89 -1.96 -8.44 -7.70
CA THR A 89 -3.03 -9.32 -8.15
C THR A 89 -4.39 -8.81 -7.70
N LEU A 90 -5.44 -9.18 -8.42
CA LEU A 90 -6.80 -8.89 -8.00
C LEU A 90 -7.21 -9.93 -6.96
N TYR A 91 -7.52 -9.48 -5.75
CA TYR A 91 -8.17 -10.29 -4.74
C TYR A 91 -9.67 -10.25 -4.97
N THR A 92 -10.26 -11.42 -5.15
CA THR A 92 -11.72 -11.60 -5.21
C THR A 92 -12.28 -12.01 -3.86
N ASN A 93 -11.46 -12.63 -3.00
CA ASN A 93 -11.78 -12.93 -1.62
C ASN A 93 -10.51 -13.02 -0.75
N TYR A 94 -10.37 -12.15 0.25
CA TYR A 94 -9.23 -12.18 1.18
C TYR A 94 -9.32 -13.30 2.23
N GLN A 95 -10.50 -13.81 2.58
CA GLN A 95 -10.66 -14.91 3.55
C GLN A 95 -10.08 -16.22 3.01
N THR A 96 -10.35 -16.50 1.74
CA THR A 96 -9.90 -17.72 1.06
C THR A 96 -8.61 -17.51 0.26
N ASN A 97 -8.03 -16.31 0.31
CA ASN A 97 -6.87 -15.90 -0.49
C ASN A 97 -7.05 -16.16 -2.01
N THR A 98 -8.29 -16.00 -2.50
CA THR A 98 -8.62 -16.24 -3.90
C THR A 98 -8.28 -15.02 -4.74
N THR A 99 -7.55 -15.25 -5.82
CA THR A 99 -7.03 -14.19 -6.69
C THR A 99 -7.36 -14.42 -8.17
N ALA A 100 -7.32 -13.35 -8.96
CA ALA A 100 -7.44 -13.36 -10.40
C ALA A 100 -6.44 -12.37 -11.04
N PRO A 101 -6.12 -12.50 -12.35
CA PRO A 101 -5.31 -11.51 -13.05
C PRO A 101 -5.91 -10.11 -12.95
N ALA A 102 -5.07 -9.11 -12.72
CA ALA A 102 -5.49 -7.71 -12.65
C ALA A 102 -5.33 -7.00 -14.01
N ASN A 103 -6.24 -6.08 -14.33
CA ASN A 103 -6.17 -5.25 -15.53
C ASN A 103 -5.20 -4.06 -15.31
N VAL A 104 -3.91 -4.38 -15.33
CA VAL A 104 -2.82 -3.42 -15.12
C VAL A 104 -2.33 -2.84 -16.45
N ARG A 105 -2.10 -1.53 -16.48
CA ARG A 105 -1.34 -0.84 -17.53
C ARG A 105 -0.09 -0.21 -16.94
N LYS A 106 0.99 -0.28 -17.71
CA LYS A 106 2.32 0.24 -17.40
C LYS A 106 2.50 1.66 -17.94
N HIS A 107 3.16 2.53 -17.17
CA HIS A 107 3.38 3.95 -17.50
C HIS A 107 4.85 4.38 -17.32
N GLY A 108 5.81 3.47 -17.39
CA GLY A 108 7.23 3.78 -17.23
C GLY A 108 7.54 4.36 -15.86
N ALA A 109 8.08 5.59 -15.84
CA ALA A 109 8.40 6.33 -14.61
C ALA A 109 7.17 6.91 -13.89
N ASP A 110 5.99 6.85 -14.51
CA ASP A 110 4.71 7.24 -13.90
C ASP A 110 3.95 6.06 -13.26
N GLY A 111 4.65 4.94 -13.08
CA GLY A 111 4.18 3.77 -12.34
C GLY A 111 3.17 2.92 -13.10
N ILE A 112 2.21 2.34 -12.38
CA ILE A 112 1.19 1.46 -12.96
C ILE A 112 -0.19 2.08 -12.80
N SER A 113 -1.17 1.56 -13.52
CA SER A 113 -2.58 1.82 -13.22
C SER A 113 -3.39 0.53 -13.28
N VAL A 114 -4.41 0.43 -12.46
CA VAL A 114 -5.31 -0.72 -12.44
C VAL A 114 -6.75 -0.29 -12.71
N ARG A 115 -7.44 -1.06 -13.55
CA ARG A 115 -8.90 -1.01 -13.65
C ARG A 115 -9.49 -2.12 -12.79
N LEU A 116 -10.34 -1.77 -11.84
CA LEU A 116 -11.06 -2.73 -11.01
C LEU A 116 -12.32 -3.23 -11.75
N PRO A 117 -12.81 -4.44 -11.46
CA PRO A 117 -14.06 -4.94 -12.03
C PRO A 117 -15.24 -4.03 -11.70
N ASP A 118 -16.18 -3.91 -12.63
CA ASP A 118 -17.39 -3.10 -12.44
C ASP A 118 -18.29 -3.66 -11.31
N THR A 119 -18.17 -4.96 -11.02
CA THR A 119 -18.84 -5.64 -9.88
C THR A 119 -18.18 -5.37 -8.54
N GLY A 120 -17.04 -4.67 -8.51
CA GLY A 120 -16.22 -4.46 -7.31
C GLY A 120 -15.05 -5.44 -7.21
N GLY A 121 -14.00 -5.02 -6.51
CA GLY A 121 -12.80 -5.81 -6.29
C GLY A 121 -11.71 -5.01 -5.60
N SER A 122 -10.61 -5.68 -5.29
CA SER A 122 -9.45 -5.12 -4.61
C SER A 122 -8.16 -5.59 -5.27
N PHE A 123 -7.35 -4.67 -5.76
CA PHE A 123 -6.03 -4.94 -6.28
C PHE A 123 -5.00 -4.76 -5.17
N HIS A 124 -4.40 -5.85 -4.72
CA HIS A 124 -3.30 -5.84 -3.77
C HIS A 124 -1.99 -5.73 -4.55
N PHE A 125 -1.23 -4.67 -4.31
CA PHE A 125 0.01 -4.39 -5.01
C PHE A 125 1.16 -4.16 -4.03
N TYR A 126 2.36 -4.48 -4.46
CA TYR A 126 3.55 -4.47 -3.62
C TYR A 126 4.80 -4.33 -4.46
N THR A 127 5.92 -4.06 -3.79
CA THR A 127 7.22 -4.00 -4.44
C THR A 127 7.59 -5.36 -5.02
N ALA A 128 8.08 -5.39 -6.27
CA ALA A 128 8.48 -6.63 -6.94
C ALA A 128 9.57 -7.40 -6.18
N ASN A 129 10.46 -6.65 -5.52
CA ASN A 129 11.49 -7.19 -4.66
C ASN A 129 11.14 -6.98 -3.19
N ARG A 130 11.56 -7.90 -2.34
CA ARG A 130 11.58 -7.69 -0.89
C ARG A 130 12.83 -6.93 -0.51
N ILE A 131 12.69 -5.99 0.41
CA ILE A 131 13.72 -5.02 0.74
C ILE A 131 14.44 -5.48 2.00
N PRO A 132 15.76 -5.71 2.00
CA PRO A 132 16.47 -6.12 3.19
C PRO A 132 16.35 -5.03 4.25
N VAL A 133 15.96 -5.40 5.46
CA VAL A 133 15.84 -4.48 6.60
C VAL A 133 16.54 -5.09 7.79
N ALA A 134 17.31 -4.29 8.51
CA ALA A 134 17.98 -4.76 9.70
C ALA A 134 17.07 -4.61 10.93
N PHE A 135 17.29 -5.44 11.95
CA PHE A 135 16.64 -5.29 13.26
C PHE A 135 16.91 -3.92 13.90
N GLY A 136 16.10 -3.54 14.89
CA GLY A 136 16.29 -2.30 15.64
C GLY A 136 15.88 -1.04 14.87
N ALA A 137 14.92 -1.17 13.94
CA ALA A 137 14.19 -0.01 13.44
C ALA A 137 13.51 0.68 14.63
N GLN A 138 13.55 2.02 14.65
CA GLN A 138 12.82 2.83 15.62
C GLN A 138 11.47 3.24 15.04
N GLU A 139 11.46 3.61 13.75
CA GLU A 139 10.28 4.06 13.04
C GLU A 139 10.30 3.52 11.61
N ILE A 140 9.13 3.14 11.10
CA ILE A 140 8.95 2.64 9.72
C ILE A 140 7.77 3.37 9.10
N ILE A 141 7.94 3.79 7.84
CA ILE A 141 6.91 4.44 7.04
C ILE A 141 6.89 3.78 5.65
N THR A 142 5.74 3.24 5.27
CA THR A 142 5.44 3.00 3.86
C THR A 142 4.64 4.17 3.34
N ARG A 143 5.01 4.68 2.17
CA ARG A 143 4.22 5.66 1.43
C ARG A 143 4.09 5.31 -0.04
N LEU A 144 2.99 5.74 -0.64
CA LEU A 144 2.75 5.65 -2.07
C LEU A 144 1.93 6.83 -2.55
N GLU A 145 2.02 7.14 -3.84
CA GLU A 145 1.16 8.13 -4.49
C GLU A 145 0.11 7.42 -5.36
N ALA A 146 -1.14 7.87 -5.31
CA ALA A 146 -2.17 7.43 -6.23
C ALA A 146 -3.10 8.56 -6.68
N ARG A 147 -3.74 8.37 -7.85
CA ARG A 147 -4.77 9.25 -8.41
C ARG A 147 -5.73 8.49 -9.32
N LEU A 148 -6.82 9.13 -9.71
CA LEU A 148 -7.76 8.64 -10.73
C LEU A 148 -7.38 9.15 -12.12
N ILE A 149 -7.32 8.23 -13.08
CA ILE A 149 -7.15 8.55 -14.52
C ILE A 149 -8.26 7.91 -15.34
N VAL A 150 -8.50 8.47 -16.53
CA VAL A 150 -9.47 7.93 -17.49
C VAL A 150 -8.95 6.61 -18.06
N ASP A 151 -9.81 5.60 -18.14
CA ASP A 151 -9.44 4.28 -18.71
C ASP A 151 -9.39 4.31 -20.24
N ASP A 152 -10.37 4.94 -20.89
CA ASP A 152 -10.47 5.06 -22.34
C ASP A 152 -10.83 6.51 -22.70
N ALA A 153 -9.90 7.20 -23.38
CA ALA A 153 -10.07 8.61 -23.75
C ALA A 153 -11.19 8.83 -24.79
N ALA A 154 -11.68 7.77 -25.45
CA ALA A 154 -12.82 7.84 -26.36
C ALA A 154 -14.18 7.76 -25.65
N LYS A 155 -14.21 7.49 -24.34
CA LYS A 155 -15.42 7.39 -23.53
C LYS A 155 -15.56 8.60 -22.59
N PRO A 156 -16.78 8.90 -22.10
CA PRO A 156 -16.97 9.99 -21.14
C PRO A 156 -16.07 9.88 -19.91
N ASP A 157 -15.55 11.01 -19.42
CA ASP A 157 -14.86 11.07 -18.14
C ASP A 157 -15.87 11.08 -17.00
N ASP A 158 -15.94 9.98 -16.24
CA ASP A 158 -16.86 9.79 -15.12
C ASP A 158 -16.15 9.72 -13.76
N ARG A 159 -14.87 10.12 -13.69
CA ARG A 159 -14.02 10.03 -12.48
C ARG A 159 -14.61 10.75 -11.28
N ALA A 160 -15.33 11.85 -11.49
CA ALA A 160 -15.98 12.63 -10.42
C ALA A 160 -16.99 11.80 -9.61
N SER A 161 -17.53 10.72 -10.19
CA SER A 161 -18.46 9.81 -9.54
C SER A 161 -17.79 8.57 -8.94
N ALA A 162 -16.47 8.40 -9.12
CA ALA A 162 -15.77 7.20 -8.73
C ALA A 162 -15.71 7.04 -7.20
N ARG A 163 -15.91 5.81 -6.72
CA ARG A 163 -15.82 5.43 -5.31
C ARG A 163 -14.72 4.39 -5.11
N LEU A 164 -13.49 4.79 -5.46
CA LEU A 164 -12.30 3.94 -5.37
C LEU A 164 -11.42 4.38 -4.21
N LEU A 165 -11.07 3.43 -3.35
CA LEU A 165 -10.27 3.60 -2.15
C LEU A 165 -8.84 3.15 -2.42
N VAL A 166 -7.88 3.81 -1.77
CA VAL A 166 -6.50 3.37 -1.71
C VAL A 166 -6.02 3.39 -0.26
N ASN A 167 -5.22 2.40 0.12
CA ASN A 167 -4.42 2.42 1.35
C ASN A 167 -2.96 2.04 1.05
N SER A 168 -2.16 2.04 2.11
CA SER A 168 -0.80 1.53 2.14
C SER A 168 -0.64 0.60 3.34
N GLY A 169 0.29 -0.35 3.27
CA GLY A 169 0.70 -1.19 4.38
C GLY A 169 2.13 -1.69 4.22
N GLY A 170 2.52 -2.61 5.08
CA GLY A 170 3.81 -3.28 4.96
C GLY A 170 3.88 -4.56 5.76
N ASP A 171 4.59 -5.54 5.21
CA ASP A 171 4.84 -6.83 5.84
C ASP A 171 6.33 -7.05 6.09
N ILE A 172 6.65 -7.67 7.22
CA ILE A 172 7.99 -8.17 7.54
C ILE A 172 8.03 -9.64 7.15
N TRP A 173 8.94 -10.00 6.26
CA TRP A 173 9.16 -11.34 5.73
C TRP A 173 10.41 -11.97 6.32
N ARG A 174 10.40 -13.31 6.44
CA ARG A 174 11.54 -14.08 6.96
C ARG A 174 12.84 -13.95 6.17
N SER A 175 12.72 -13.82 4.85
CA SER A 175 13.83 -13.74 3.90
C SER A 175 13.37 -13.20 2.54
N ALA A 176 14.33 -12.90 1.66
CA ALA A 176 14.07 -12.45 0.29
C ALA A 176 13.23 -13.46 -0.52
N THR A 177 13.41 -14.77 -0.28
CA THR A 177 12.88 -15.85 -1.13
C THR A 177 11.77 -16.67 -0.46
N GLN A 178 11.43 -16.41 0.81
CA GLN A 178 10.38 -17.13 1.54
C GLN A 178 9.05 -17.16 0.76
N THR A 179 8.55 -18.32 0.34
CA THR A 179 7.21 -18.40 -0.26
C THR A 179 6.13 -18.21 0.81
N TRP A 180 5.02 -17.58 0.44
CA TRP A 180 3.85 -17.50 1.33
C TRP A 180 3.32 -18.91 1.62
N ASN A 181 3.00 -19.18 2.89
CA ASN A 181 2.62 -20.51 3.37
C ASN A 181 1.39 -20.48 4.31
N GLY A 182 0.58 -19.42 4.26
CA GLY A 182 -0.58 -19.25 5.12
C GLY A 182 -0.27 -18.73 6.53
N SER A 183 0.81 -19.22 7.16
CA SER A 183 1.22 -18.75 8.49
C SER A 183 2.74 -18.83 8.71
N GLY A 184 3.31 -17.77 9.29
CA GLY A 184 4.71 -17.73 9.71
C GLY A 184 5.73 -17.39 8.62
N SER A 185 5.33 -17.20 7.36
CA SER A 185 6.22 -16.69 6.29
C SER A 185 6.49 -15.19 6.39
N ASN A 186 5.50 -14.44 6.87
CA ASN A 186 5.56 -13.03 7.15
C ASN A 186 4.64 -12.65 8.32
N VAL A 187 4.85 -11.44 8.83
CA VAL A 187 3.98 -10.77 9.80
C VAL A 187 3.67 -9.37 9.31
N GLU A 188 2.47 -8.89 9.61
CA GLU A 188 2.06 -7.52 9.29
C GLU A 188 2.82 -6.53 10.18
N SER A 189 3.29 -5.41 9.61
CA SER A 189 3.89 -4.31 10.37
C SER A 189 2.85 -3.26 10.73
N ALA A 190 2.22 -2.67 9.71
CA ALA A 190 1.19 -1.66 9.86
C ALA A 190 0.33 -1.59 8.60
N ILE A 191 -0.94 -1.21 8.78
CA ILE A 191 -1.88 -0.92 7.68
C ILE A 191 -2.46 0.47 7.89
N GLY A 192 -2.37 1.27 6.83
CA GLY A 192 -2.89 2.62 6.76
C GLY A 192 -4.39 2.68 6.50
N ARG A 193 -4.91 3.89 6.58
CA ARG A 193 -6.33 4.19 6.36
C ARG A 193 -6.69 4.09 4.88
N PHE A 194 -7.81 3.47 4.55
CA PHE A 194 -8.44 3.61 3.23
C PHE A 194 -9.02 5.01 3.06
N LYS A 195 -8.60 5.70 2.01
CA LYS A 195 -9.13 7.00 1.60
C LYS A 195 -9.56 6.96 0.13
N PHE A 196 -10.53 7.77 -0.24
CA PHE A 196 -10.91 7.90 -1.64
C PHE A 196 -9.76 8.51 -2.45
N ALA A 197 -9.46 7.90 -3.58
CA ALA A 197 -8.57 8.46 -4.58
C ALA A 197 -9.28 9.62 -5.30
N SER A 198 -8.55 10.69 -5.57
CA SER A 198 -9.00 11.86 -6.33
C SER A 198 -8.32 11.94 -7.69
N ASN A 199 -8.69 12.91 -8.52
CA ASN A 199 -8.03 13.16 -9.80
C ASN A 199 -6.57 13.65 -9.64
N ASP A 200 -6.26 14.24 -8.50
CA ASP A 200 -4.92 14.71 -8.16
C ASP A 200 -4.11 13.63 -7.45
N TRP A 201 -2.78 13.73 -7.56
CA TRP A 201 -1.87 12.88 -6.81
C TRP A 201 -2.05 13.10 -5.31
N GLN A 202 -2.37 12.02 -4.61
CA GLN A 202 -2.48 11.98 -3.16
C GLN A 202 -1.46 10.99 -2.61
N THR A 203 -0.90 11.31 -1.44
CA THR A 203 -0.05 10.39 -0.69
C THR A 203 -0.89 9.55 0.27
N PHE A 204 -0.63 8.24 0.28
CA PHE A 204 -1.22 7.27 1.17
C PHE A 204 -0.10 6.62 1.99
N THR A 205 -0.31 6.50 3.29
CA THR A 205 0.76 6.10 4.22
C THR A 205 0.29 5.07 5.23
N SER A 206 1.18 4.16 5.59
CA SER A 206 1.15 3.40 6.84
C SER A 206 2.44 3.69 7.60
N HIS A 207 2.38 3.81 8.92
CA HIS A 207 3.55 4.21 9.70
C HIS A 207 3.49 3.76 11.15
N THR A 208 4.65 3.67 11.80
CA THR A 208 4.73 3.36 13.24
C THR A 208 4.75 4.60 14.13
N LEU A 209 4.73 5.82 13.55
CA LEU A 209 4.72 7.08 14.32
C LEU A 209 3.48 7.20 15.21
N THR A 210 3.69 7.56 16.47
CA THR A 210 2.69 7.58 17.55
C THR A 210 2.34 8.98 18.04
N ASN A 211 3.25 9.95 17.89
CA ASN A 211 3.07 11.30 18.41
C ASN A 211 3.51 12.39 17.41
N SER A 212 3.14 13.64 17.70
CA SER A 212 3.44 14.79 16.83
C SER A 212 4.94 15.08 16.69
N ALA A 213 5.77 14.75 17.69
CA ALA A 213 7.21 14.98 17.60
C ALA A 213 7.85 14.07 16.56
N GLU A 214 7.50 12.77 16.56
CA GLU A 214 7.94 11.80 15.56
C GLU A 214 7.47 12.17 14.15
N ILE A 215 6.21 12.62 14.01
CA ILE A 215 5.66 13.09 12.73
C ILE A 215 6.45 14.30 12.22
N ASN A 216 6.66 15.30 13.07
CA ASN A 216 7.39 16.50 12.69
C ASN A 216 8.86 16.18 12.35
N ASP A 217 9.48 15.24 13.07
CA ASP A 217 10.84 14.77 12.81
C ASP A 217 10.98 14.15 11.41
N TYR A 218 10.03 13.30 11.01
CA TYR A 218 9.98 12.73 9.67
C TYR A 218 9.74 13.80 8.60
N LEU A 219 8.70 14.63 8.77
CA LEU A 219 8.31 15.64 7.78
C LEU A 219 9.43 16.66 7.52
N ALA A 220 10.24 16.98 8.52
CA ALA A 220 11.40 17.86 8.38
C ALA A 220 12.52 17.27 7.50
N ARG A 221 12.52 15.95 7.25
CA ARG A 221 13.60 15.23 6.55
C ARG A 221 13.17 14.56 5.26
N GLU A 222 11.88 14.25 5.10
CA GLU A 222 11.31 13.46 4.00
C GLU A 222 11.80 13.90 2.62
N SER A 223 11.85 15.21 2.36
CA SER A 223 12.24 15.79 1.07
C SER A 223 13.72 15.63 0.75
N ALA A 224 14.57 15.47 1.77
CA ALA A 224 16.01 15.27 1.63
C ALA A 224 16.42 13.79 1.55
N LEU A 225 15.48 12.86 1.78
CA LEU A 225 15.79 11.42 1.72
C LEU A 225 15.96 10.96 0.27
N SER A 226 17.18 10.56 -0.09
CA SER A 226 17.47 9.83 -1.32
C SER A 226 17.51 8.32 -1.07
N PRO A 227 17.14 7.50 -2.08
CA PRO A 227 17.27 6.05 -1.97
C PRO A 227 18.73 5.67 -1.68
N ARG A 228 18.94 4.72 -0.77
CA ARG A 228 20.24 4.10 -0.53
C ARG A 228 20.47 2.91 -1.44
#